data_AF-A0A0A3HYL3-F1
#
_entry.id   AF-A0A0A3HYL3-F1
#
_cell.length_a   1.000
_cell.length_b   1.000
_cell.length_c   1.000
_cell.angle_alpha   90.00
_cell.angle_beta   90.00
_cell.angle_gamma   90.00
#
_symmetry.space_group_name_H-M   'P 1'
#
loop_
_entity.id
_entity.type
_entity.pdbx_description
1 polymer ?
#
loop_
_entity_poly.entity_id
_entity_poly.type
_entity_poly.pdbx_seq_one_letter_code
_entity_poly.pdbx_strand_id
1 'polypeptide(L)'
;MDIFIPIGLGFVINLFVFIISKTLKQSDNRSLQICLFAFLAVFLSSFMIGSWVGMGIGVISSGMLLFVILIGIVIAIIPRERAI
;
A
#
# COMPACT_ATOMS: atom_id res chain seq x y z
N MET A 1 9.49 -18.89 6.36
CA MET A 1 9.88 -18.13 5.14
C MET A 1 8.65 -17.73 4.32
N ASP A 2 7.52 -18.42 4.54
CA ASP A 2 6.29 -18.37 3.75
C ASP A 2 5.44 -17.10 3.92
N ILE A 3 5.68 -16.33 4.98
CA ILE A 3 4.91 -15.10 5.27
C ILE A 3 5.62 -13.85 4.73
N PHE A 4 6.96 -13.85 4.68
CA PHE A 4 7.73 -12.69 4.20
C PHE A 4 7.52 -12.43 2.70
N ILE A 5 7.36 -13.48 1.89
CA ILE A 5 7.13 -13.34 0.44
C ILE A 5 5.78 -12.63 0.17
N PRO A 6 4.63 -13.07 0.74
CA PRO A 6 3.36 -12.36 0.62
C PRO A 6 3.40 -10.92 1.13
N ILE A 7 4.04 -10.66 2.28
CA ILE A 7 4.19 -9.31 2.82
C ILE A 7 5.01 -8.44 1.86
N GLY A 8 6.15 -8.94 1.38
CA GLY A 8 6.99 -8.24 0.41
C GLY A 8 6.24 -7.95 -0.89
N LEU A 9 5.44 -8.90 -1.38
CA LEU A 9 4.57 -8.70 -2.54
C LEU A 9 3.57 -7.57 -2.31
N GLY A 10 2.88 -7.55 -1.18
CA GLY A 10 1.97 -6.45 -0.82
C GLY A 10 2.67 -5.10 -0.80
N PHE A 11 3.86 -5.03 -0.20
CA PHE A 11 4.66 -3.80 -0.18
C PHE A 11 5.02 -3.33 -1.60
N VAL A 12 5.52 -4.24 -2.44
CA VAL A 12 5.91 -3.94 -3.83
C VAL A 12 4.71 -3.52 -4.67
N ILE A 13 3.54 -4.16 -4.51
CA ILE A 13 2.31 -3.75 -5.18
C ILE A 13 1.96 -2.30 -4.84
N ASN A 14 1.98 -1.94 -3.55
CA ASN A 14 1.67 -0.58 -3.14
C ASN A 14 2.74 0.44 -3.58
N LEU A 15 4.01 0.03 -3.65
CA LEU A 15 5.06 0.83 -4.29
C LEU A 15 4.73 1.12 -5.77
N PHE A 16 4.32 0.12 -6.55
CA PHE A 16 3.91 0.32 -7.93
C PHE A 16 2.69 1.25 -8.06
N VAL A 17 1.67 1.04 -7.23
CA VAL A 17 0.48 1.92 -7.19
C VAL A 17 0.89 3.37 -6.88
N PHE A 18 1.80 3.57 -5.93
CA PHE A 18 2.31 4.90 -5.59
C PHE A 18 3.08 5.54 -6.75
N ILE A 19 4.00 4.79 -7.39
CA ILE A 19 4.76 5.27 -8.55
C ILE A 19 3.82 5.67 -9.69
N ILE A 20 2.85 4.82 -10.04
CA ILE A 20 1.87 5.11 -11.09
C ILE A 20 1.08 6.37 -10.75
N SER A 21 0.59 6.50 -9.51
CA SER A 21 -0.11 7.70 -9.05
C SER A 21 0.74 8.96 -9.19
N LYS A 22 2.03 8.89 -8.84
CA LYS A 22 2.98 10.00 -9.01
C LYS A 22 3.25 10.32 -10.49
N THR A 23 3.34 9.32 -11.36
CA THR A 23 3.47 9.50 -12.81
C THR A 23 2.25 10.22 -13.39
N LEU A 24 1.06 9.95 -12.84
CA LEU A 24 -0.18 10.68 -13.16
C LEU A 24 -0.28 12.07 -12.50
N LYS A 25 0.84 12.62 -12.02
CA LYS A 25 0.97 13.94 -11.39
C LYS A 25 0.06 14.16 -10.17
N GLN A 26 -0.30 13.08 -9.47
CA GLN A 26 -1.03 13.22 -8.20
C GLN A 26 -0.12 13.78 -7.09
N SER A 27 -0.70 14.53 -6.16
CA SER A 27 0.01 14.98 -4.96
C SER A 27 0.42 13.79 -4.09
N ASP A 28 1.42 13.99 -3.22
CA ASP A 28 1.89 12.94 -2.31
C ASP A 28 0.76 12.42 -1.41
N ASN A 29 -0.03 13.34 -0.84
CA ASN A 29 -1.19 13.00 -0.01
C ASN A 29 -2.25 12.19 -0.78
N ARG A 30 -2.54 12.57 -2.03
CA ARG A 30 -3.53 11.86 -2.85
C ARG A 30 -3.02 10.49 -3.30
N SER A 31 -1.73 10.38 -3.60
CA SER A 31 -1.09 9.10 -3.92
C SER A 31 -1.09 8.15 -2.73
N LEU A 32 -0.84 8.66 -1.52
CA LEU A 32 -0.92 7.89 -0.28
C LEU A 32 -2.37 7.44 0.01
N GLN A 33 -3.36 8.32 -0.19
CA GLN A 33 -4.78 7.95 -0.09
C GLN A 33 -5.15 6.82 -1.06
N ILE A 34 -4.69 6.87 -2.32
CA ILE A 34 -4.94 5.81 -3.30
C ILE A 34 -4.33 4.48 -2.82
N CYS A 35 -3.11 4.49 -2.28
CA CYS A 35 -2.47 3.29 -1.72
C CYS A 35 -3.22 2.74 -0.49
N LEU A 36 -3.80 3.63 0.33
CA LEU A 36 -4.61 3.25 1.48
C LEU A 36 -5.94 2.61 1.03
N PHE A 37 -6.61 3.18 0.03
CA PHE A 37 -7.81 2.57 -0.55
C PHE A 37 -7.51 1.24 -1.23
N ALA A 38 -6.38 1.10 -1.92
CA ALA A 38 -5.94 -0.16 -2.52
C ALA A 38 -5.73 -1.24 -1.43
N PHE A 39 -5.04 -0.89 -0.34
CA PHE A 39 -4.93 -1.76 0.84
C PHE A 39 -6.30 -2.19 1.36
N LEU A 40 -7.20 -1.23 1.55
CA LEU A 40 -8.51 -1.47 2.16
C LEU A 40 -9.39 -2.37 1.28
N ALA A 41 -9.35 -2.18 -0.04
CA ALA A 41 -10.02 -3.06 -1.00
C ALA A 41 -9.49 -4.50 -0.94
N VAL A 42 -8.15 -4.68 -0.92
CA VAL A 42 -7.54 -6.01 -0.84
C VAL A 42 -7.84 -6.67 0.51
N PHE A 43 -7.75 -5.93 1.61
CA PHE A 43 -8.08 -6.43 2.94
C PHE A 43 -9.55 -6.84 3.05
N LEU A 44 -10.49 -6.04 2.55
CA LEU A 44 -11.90 -6.41 2.55
C LEU A 44 -12.18 -7.63 1.67
N SER A 45 -11.52 -7.72 0.50
CA SER A 45 -11.63 -8.90 -0.37
C SER A 45 -11.15 -10.18 0.31
N SER A 46 -10.20 -10.07 1.25
CA SER A 46 -9.67 -11.22 1.98
C SER A 46 -10.69 -11.87 2.90
N PHE A 47 -11.71 -11.12 3.37
CA PHE A 47 -12.83 -11.68 4.14
C PHE A 47 -13.90 -12.31 3.26
N MET A 48 -14.04 -11.84 2.02
CA MET A 48 -15.02 -12.38 1.07
C MET A 48 -14.53 -13.70 0.46
N ILE A 49 -13.22 -13.83 0.25
CA ILE A 49 -12.59 -15.04 -0.25
C ILE A 49 -12.32 -15.96 0.95
N GLY A 50 -13.23 -16.91 1.20
CA GLY A 50 -13.09 -17.85 2.32
C GLY A 50 -11.85 -18.75 2.21
N SER A 51 -11.53 -19.44 3.32
CA SER A 51 -10.45 -20.45 3.43
C SER A 51 -9.02 -19.88 3.46
N TRP A 52 -8.03 -20.74 3.21
CA TRP A 52 -6.59 -20.47 3.24
C TRP A 52 -6.15 -19.37 2.28
N VAL A 53 -6.86 -19.19 1.16
CA VAL A 53 -6.56 -18.14 0.17
C VAL A 53 -6.84 -16.75 0.74
N GLY A 54 -7.98 -16.57 1.42
CA GLY A 54 -8.30 -15.31 2.10
C GLY A 54 -7.26 -14.93 3.15
N MET A 55 -6.77 -15.92 3.92
CA MET A 55 -5.70 -15.69 4.89
C MET A 55 -4.42 -15.19 4.21
N GLY A 56 -4.02 -15.78 3.08
CA GLY A 56 -2.88 -15.32 2.29
C GLY A 56 -3.05 -13.89 1.78
N ILE A 57 -4.24 -13.55 1.27
CA ILE A 57 -4.57 -12.18 0.82
C ILE A 57 -4.53 -11.19 1.99
N GLY A 58 -4.99 -11.61 3.17
CA GLY A 58 -4.88 -10.83 4.41
C GLY A 58 -3.42 -10.51 4.74
N VAL A 59 -2.52 -11.51 4.64
CA VAL A 59 -1.08 -11.30 4.83
C VAL A 59 -0.50 -10.35 3.77
N ILE A 60 -0.89 -10.47 2.50
CA ILE A 60 -0.48 -9.51 1.44
C ILE A 60 -0.91 -8.09 1.81
N SER A 61 -2.15 -7.92 2.27
CA SER A 61 -2.67 -6.59 2.66
C SER A 61 -1.85 -5.96 3.81
N SER A 62 -1.30 -6.77 4.72
CA SER A 62 -0.45 -6.25 5.79
C SER A 62 0.85 -5.62 5.26
N GLY A 63 1.42 -6.17 4.18
CA GLY A 63 2.55 -5.58 3.48
C GLY A 63 2.21 -4.26 2.79
N MET A 64 1.00 -4.16 2.23
CA MET A 64 0.48 -2.92 1.66
C MET A 64 0.33 -1.83 2.74
N LEU A 65 -0.17 -2.20 3.92
CA LEU A 65 -0.29 -1.28 5.05
C LEU A 65 1.07 -0.78 5.54
N LEU A 66 2.06 -1.67 5.65
CA LEU A 66 3.43 -1.31 6.02
C LEU A 66 4.01 -0.25 5.08
N PHE A 67 3.77 -0.37 3.78
CA PHE A 67 4.18 0.64 2.80
C PHE A 67 3.53 2.00 3.08
N VAL A 68 2.21 2.03 3.32
CA VAL A 68 1.47 3.28 3.58
C VAL A 68 1.99 3.98 4.83
N ILE A 69 2.24 3.22 5.91
CA ILE A 69 2.80 3.76 7.15
C ILE A 69 4.20 4.34 6.90
N LEU A 70 5.07 3.58 6.23
CA LEU A 70 6.45 3.99 5.98
C LEU A 70 6.51 5.27 5.14
N ILE A 71 5.78 5.31 4.02
CA ILE A 71 5.74 6.49 3.15
C ILE A 71 5.04 7.67 3.84
N GLY A 72 4.00 7.42 4.64
CA GLY A 72 3.34 8.45 5.43
C GLY A 72 4.30 9.13 6.40
N ILE A 73 5.13 8.34 7.10
CA ILE A 73 6.19 8.85 7.97
C ILE A 73 7.22 9.64 7.16
N VAL A 74 7.68 9.10 6.02
CA VAL A 74 8.67 9.80 5.17
C VAL A 74 8.15 11.16 4.69
N ILE A 75 6.90 11.25 4.24
CA ILE A 75 6.29 12.52 3.81
C ILE A 75 6.11 13.48 4.99
N ALA A 76 5.78 12.98 6.18
CA ALA A 76 5.62 13.81 7.36
C ALA A 76 6.95 14.39 7.86
N ILE A 77 8.05 13.62 7.76
CA ILE A 77 9.39 14.04 8.20
C ILE A 77 10.10 14.89 7.16
N ILE A 78 9.91 14.59 5.87
CA ILE A 78 10.52 15.33 4.76
C ILE A 78 9.44 16.25 4.16
N PRO A 79 9.27 17.48 4.70
CA PRO A 79 8.43 18.47 4.06
C PRO A 79 9.05 18.79 2.69
N ARG A 80 8.47 18.24 1.62
CA ARG A 80 8.70 18.79 0.29
C ARG A 80 8.05 20.15 0.27
N GLU A 81 8.86 21.20 0.25
CA GLU A 81 8.39 22.53 -0.14
C GLU A 81 7.59 22.37 -1.43
N ARG A 82 6.35 22.87 -1.41
CA ARG A 82 5.51 22.90 -2.60
C ARG A 82 6.23 23.82 -3.58
N ALA A 83 6.89 23.25 -4.59
CA ALA A 83 7.27 24.00 -5.76
C ALA A 83 5.96 24.51 -6.38
N ILE A 84 5.76 25.82 -6.22
CA ILE A 84 4.62 26.60 -6.72
C ILE A 84 4.60 26.52 -8.25
#